data_AF-A0A968JKW2-F1
#
_entry.id   AF-A0A968JKW2-F1
#
_cell.length_a   1.000
_cell.length_b   1.000
_cell.length_c   1.000
_cell.angle_alpha   90.00
_cell.angle_beta   90.00
_cell.angle_gamma   90.00
#
_symmetry.space_group_name_H-M   'P 1'
#
loop_
_entity.id
_entity.type
_entity.pdbx_description
1 polymer ?
#
loop_
_entity_poly.entity_id
_entity_poly.type
_entity_poly.pdbx_seq_one_letter_code
_entity_poly.pdbx_strand_id
1 'polypeptide(L)' 'MKSLSLNLAPHGIPVNAIAPNYLYRETYFPRARFIDDPAGQAFIRQGVPVGRLAEPEEIGELIRLLIFRVAGPWPPLCPA' A
#
# COMPACT_ATOMS: atom_id res chain seq x y z
N MET A 1 -6.66 12.88 3.35
CA MET A 1 -6.10 12.40 2.07
C MET A 1 -6.75 13.07 0.86
N LYS A 2 -8.06 12.88 0.65
CA LYS A 2 -8.80 13.41 -0.50
C LYS A 2 -8.67 14.94 -0.68
N SER A 3 -8.86 15.72 0.39
CA SER A 3 -8.74 17.18 0.35
C SER A 3 -7.35 17.65 -0.09
N LEU A 4 -6.30 17.07 0.49
CA LEU A 4 -4.92 17.42 0.16
C LEU A 4 -4.57 17.10 -1.30
N SER A 5 -5.01 15.95 -1.80
CA SER A 5 -4.80 15.57 -3.21
C SER A 5 -5.45 16.56 -4.18
N LEU A 6 -6.66 17.04 -3.89
CA LEU A 6 -7.37 18.00 -4.75
C LEU A 6 -6.70 19.38 -4.70
N ASN A 7 -6.28 19.83 -3.51
CA ASN A 7 -5.64 21.13 -3.34
C ASN A 7 -4.26 21.21 -4.03
N LEU A 8 -3.54 20.09 -4.11
CA LEU A 8 -2.20 20.04 -4.69
C LEU A 8 -2.15 19.61 -6.17
N ALA A 9 -3.28 19.14 -6.72
CA ALA A 9 -3.39 18.74 -8.12
C ALA A 9 -3.05 19.88 -9.12
N PRO A 10 -3.50 21.14 -8.93
CA PRO A 10 -3.12 22.25 -9.82
C PRO A 10 -1.61 22.55 -9.85
N HIS A 11 -0.89 22.15 -8.79
CA HIS A 11 0.57 22.27 -8.69
C HIS A 11 1.30 21.03 -9.22
N GLY A 12 0.58 20.04 -9.74
CA GLY A 12 1.17 18.82 -10.28
C GLY A 12 1.74 17.86 -9.23
N ILE A 13 1.38 18.01 -7.96
CA ILE A 13 1.88 17.21 -6.84
C ILE A 13 0.88 16.08 -6.53
N PRO A 14 1.19 14.81 -6.84
CA PRO A 14 0.32 13.69 -6.51
C PRO A 14 0.41 13.38 -5.01
N VAL A 15 -0.73 13.01 -4.42
CA VAL A 15 -0.81 12.62 -3.01
C VAL A 15 -1.57 11.29 -2.97
N ASN A 16 -0.90 10.22 -2.52
CA ASN A 16 -1.48 8.88 -2.36
C ASN A 16 -1.35 8.37 -0.91
N ALA A 17 -2.24 7.46 -0.51
CA ALA A 17 -2.18 6.79 0.80
C ALA A 17 -2.23 5.28 0.61
N ILE A 18 -1.42 4.57 1.39
CA ILE A 18 -1.39 3.11 1.43
C ILE A 18 -1.79 2.70 2.84
N ALA A 19 -2.74 1.76 2.97
CA ALA A 19 -3.21 1.24 4.25
C ALA A 19 -2.90 -0.25 4.35
N PRO A 20 -1.67 -0.63 4.72
CA PRO A 20 -1.30 -2.03 4.78
C PRO A 20 -1.82 -2.70 6.06
N ASN A 21 -2.22 -3.96 5.92
CA ASN A 21 -2.37 -4.91 7.01
C ASN A 21 -1.83 -6.26 6.54
N TYR A 22 -1.46 -7.13 7.47
CA TYR A 22 -0.83 -8.43 7.17
C TYR A 22 0.46 -8.30 6.34
N LEU A 23 1.20 -7.22 6.52
CA LEU A 23 2.57 -7.05 6.04
C LEU A 23 3.54 -7.60 7.07
N TYR A 24 4.48 -8.45 6.66
CA TYR A 24 5.50 -8.96 7.57
C TYR A 24 6.29 -7.80 8.20
N ARG A 25 6.34 -7.81 9.53
CA ARG A 25 7.14 -6.89 10.34
C ARG A 25 7.31 -7.52 11.71
N GLU A 26 8.55 -7.71 12.15
CA GLU A 26 8.83 -8.45 13.39
C GLU A 26 8.12 -7.88 14.62
N THR A 27 7.91 -6.56 14.67
CA THR A 27 7.23 -5.89 15.81
C THR A 27 5.71 -6.05 15.83
N TYR A 28 5.07 -6.49 14.74
CA TYR A 28 3.60 -6.57 14.64
C TYR A 28 3.11 -7.95 14.18
N PHE A 29 3.80 -8.56 13.21
CA PHE A 29 3.65 -9.95 12.81
C PHE A 29 4.99 -10.68 13.00
N PRO A 30 5.39 -10.99 14.25
CA PRO A 30 6.64 -11.69 14.56
C PRO A 30 6.70 -13.05 13.89
N ARG A 31 7.88 -13.37 13.34
CA ARG A 31 8.10 -14.61 12.58
C ARG A 31 7.74 -15.85 13.38
N ALA A 32 8.20 -15.91 14.63
CA ALA A 32 8.00 -17.05 15.52
C ALA A 32 6.51 -17.41 15.70
N ARG A 33 5.60 -16.43 15.62
CA ARG A 33 4.16 -16.64 15.81
C ARG A 33 3.41 -16.84 14.50
N PHE A 34 3.74 -16.12 13.43
CA PHE A 34 2.89 -16.10 12.23
C PHE A 34 3.49 -16.82 11.02
N ILE A 35 4.79 -17.16 11.07
CA ILE A 35 5.51 -17.85 10.01
C ILE A 35 5.94 -19.24 10.46
N ASP A 36 6.50 -19.38 11.66
CA ASP A 36 7.06 -20.67 12.11
C ASP A 36 6.05 -21.53 12.91
N ASP A 37 4.99 -20.93 13.47
CA ASP A 37 3.95 -21.61 14.25
C ASP A 37 2.73 -22.00 13.38
N PRO A 38 2.34 -23.29 13.32
CA PRO A 38 1.18 -23.76 12.56
C PRO A 38 -0.14 -23.06 12.92
N ALA A 39 -0.34 -22.68 14.19
CA ALA A 39 -1.57 -22.02 14.62
C ALA A 39 -1.65 -20.59 14.04
N GLY A 40 -0.55 -19.85 14.03
CA GLY A 40 -0.50 -18.54 13.40
C GLY A 40 -0.59 -18.62 11.88
N GLN A 41 0.04 -19.61 11.24
CA GLN A 41 -0.14 -19.85 9.81
C GLN A 41 -1.62 -20.11 9.46
N ALA A 42 -2.32 -20.92 10.26
CA ALA A 42 -3.75 -21.20 10.06
C ALA A 42 -4.60 -19.93 10.23
N PHE A 43 -4.30 -19.09 11.22
CA PHE A 43 -4.96 -17.80 11.41
C PHE A 43 -4.80 -16.90 10.18
N ILE A 44 -3.58 -16.77 9.63
CA ILE A 44 -3.32 -15.99 8.41
C ILE A 44 -4.06 -16.59 7.21
N ARG A 45 -4.04 -17.92 7.02
CA ARG A 45 -4.75 -18.57 5.92
C ARG A 45 -6.27 -18.38 5.98
N GLN A 46 -6.84 -18.29 7.17
CA GLN A 46 -8.27 -18.07 7.36
C GLN A 46 -8.66 -16.59 7.20
N GLY A 47 -7.83 -15.67 7.70
CA GLY A 47 -8.14 -14.23 7.75
C GLY A 47 -7.67 -13.43 6.53
N VAL A 48 -6.71 -13.95 5.76
CA VAL A 48 -6.10 -13.24 4.62
C VAL A 48 -6.41 -14.00 3.33
N PRO A 49 -7.14 -13.41 2.36
CA PRO A 49 -7.50 -14.10 1.12
C PRO A 49 -6.31 -14.67 0.32
N VAL A 50 -5.16 -13.99 0.33
CA VAL A 50 -3.91 -14.45 -0.33
C VAL A 50 -3.21 -15.56 0.48
N GLY A 51 -3.64 -15.81 1.71
CA GLY A 51 -3.20 -16.93 2.53
C GLY A 51 -1.82 -16.80 3.17
N ARG A 52 -1.19 -15.61 3.07
CA ARG A 52 0.14 -15.31 3.63
C ARG A 52 0.25 -13.84 4.03
N LEU A 53 1.30 -13.53 4.79
CA LEU A 53 1.74 -12.16 4.98
C LEU A 53 2.35 -11.63 3.67
N ALA A 54 2.19 -10.33 3.41
CA ALA A 54 2.91 -9.63 2.37
C ALA A 54 4.36 -9.40 2.79
N GLU A 55 5.29 -9.41 1.82
CA GLU A 55 6.68 -9.05 2.04
C GLU A 55 6.88 -7.52 1.91
N PRO A 56 7.85 -6.92 2.62
CA PRO A 56 8.17 -5.50 2.51
C PRO A 56 8.36 -5.00 1.07
N GLU A 57 8.96 -5.82 0.22
CA GLU A 57 9.26 -5.52 -1.19
C GLU A 57 7.99 -5.32 -2.02
N GLU A 58 6.89 -6.00 -1.70
CA GLU A 58 5.62 -5.87 -2.43
C GLU A 58 5.01 -4.47 -2.24
N ILE A 59 5.12 -3.92 -1.03
CA ILE A 59 4.73 -2.52 -0.78
C ILE A 59 5.75 -1.56 -1.40
N GLY A 60 7.03 -1.89 -1.35
CA GLY A 60 8.08 -1.11 -2.01
C GLY A 60 7.80 -0.92 -3.51
N GLU A 61 7.36 -1.97 -4.19
CA GLU A 61 7.02 -1.91 -5.61
C GLU A 61 5.78 -1.05 -5.88
N LEU A 62 4.76 -1.10 -5.01
CA LEU A 62 3.62 -0.19 -5.09
C LEU A 62 4.03 1.27 -4.87
N ILE A 63 4.88 1.53 -3.87
CA ILE A 63 5.41 2.88 -3.62
C ILE A 63 6.18 3.38 -4.84
N ARG A 64 7.03 2.52 -5.42
CA ARG A 64 7.77 2.82 -6.65
C ARG A 64 6.80 3.20 -7.76
N LEU A 65 5.76 2.41 -8.00
CA LEU A 65 4.72 2.70 -8.99
C LEU A 65 4.04 4.06 -8.75
N LEU A 66 3.74 4.42 -7.49
CA LEU A 66 3.05 5.67 -7.16
C LEU A 66 3.96 6.90 -7.25
N ILE A 67 5.27 6.74 -7.08
CA ILE A 67 6.27 7.80 -7.29
C ILE A 67 6.55 7.98 -8.79
N PHE A 68 6.57 6.89 -9.56
CA PHE A 68 6.66 6.97 -11.01
C PHE A 68 5.37 7.58 -11.58
N ARG A 69 5.54 8.72 -12.25
CA ARG A 69 4.46 9.47 -12.86
C ARG A 69 3.70 8.61 -13.89
N VAL A 70 2.54 8.06 -13.52
CA VAL A 70 1.49 7.75 -14.50
C VAL A 70 0.77 9.06 -14.80
N ALA A 71 1.41 9.93 -15.58
CA ALA A 71 0.73 11.09 -16.13
C ALA A 71 1.00 11.13 -17.63
N GLY A 72 -0.01 10.72 -18.39
CA GLY A 72 -0.32 11.50 -19.58
C GLY A 72 -0.64 12.95 -19.20
N PRO A 73 -0.59 13.89 -20.14
CA PRO A 73 -0.94 15.28 -19.87
C PRO A 73 -2.34 15.35 -19.25
N TRP A 74 -2.46 16.09 -18.15
CA TRP A 74 -3.76 16.44 -17.59
C TRP A 74 -4.55 17.18 -18.68
N PRO A 75 -5.82 16.82 -18.96
CA PRO A 75 -6.64 17.62 -19.85
C PRO A 75 -6.66 19.06 -19.31
N PRO A 76 -6.59 20.10 -20.18
CA PRO A 76 -6.59 21.48 -19.71
C PRO A 76 -7.74 21.67 -18.73
N LEU A 77 -7.42 22.21 -17.57
CA LEU A 77 -8.38 22.56 -16.54
C LEU A 77 -9.51 23.33 -17.24
N CYS A 78 -10.74 22.85 -17.08
CA CYS A 78 -11.95 23.54 -17.54
C CYS A 78 -11.82 25.02 -17.14
N PRO A 79 -12.05 25.99 -18.05
CA PRO A 79 -11.91 27.39 -17.71
C PRO A 79 -12.92 27.74 -16.62
N ALA A 80 -12.47 28.58 -15.69
CA ALA A 80 -13.21 29.11 -14.55
C ALA A 80 -14.55 29.73 -14.95
#